data_AF-A0A849C6I5-F1
#
_entry.id   AF-A0A849C6I5-F1
#
_cell.length_a   1.000
_cell.length_b   1.000
_cell.length_c   1.000
_cell.angle_alpha   90.00
_cell.angle_beta   90.00
_cell.angle_gamma   90.00
#
_symmetry.space_group_name_H-M   'P 1'
#
loop_
_entity.id
_entity.type
_entity.pdbx_description
1 polymer ?
#
loop_
_entity_poly.entity_id
_entity_poly.type
_entity_poly.pdbx_seq_one_letter_code
_entity_poly.pdbx_strand_id
1 'polypeptide(L)'
;MPFRSELTGSIPDIVDELLSIEAFHPWIVYTFTGVLDISPTATSTGQENSLHNGSETTGRTALVVIAHHRSDSLTAHTARRATAQLEAAGYRIDLLDLQAEGFDPRMTVEDQPEWGNRDKPYSAETQEHMRRILAADVVVTVFPVYWMSVPAILKGWIDRVWNYGFAYGRSKPRLAGKRILWLGLGGIAADDAALPDMQATLEAQLNTGLAYYSGFAHSSVGLLPNAEERRQRLDPAGNFYLDEAAAGAQRTAQYAEFDRRAAEFVEEFLAADRVAA
;
A
#
# COMPACT_ATOMS: atom_id res chain seq x y z
N MET A 1 14.35 -25.94 -17.90
CA MET A 1 15.83 -25.81 -18.00
C MET A 1 16.37 -25.32 -16.66
N PRO A 2 17.36 -25.96 -16.03
CA PRO A 2 17.93 -25.46 -14.78
C PRO A 2 19.12 -24.54 -15.09
N PHE A 3 19.03 -23.27 -14.72
CA PHE A 3 20.20 -22.42 -14.60
C PHE A 3 20.91 -22.79 -13.29
N ARG A 4 21.87 -23.71 -13.36
CA ARG A 4 22.94 -23.82 -12.36
C ARG A 4 24.29 -24.02 -13.05
N SER A 5 25.18 -23.09 -12.70
CA SER A 5 26.64 -23.15 -12.60
C SER A 5 27.42 -23.69 -13.79
N GLU A 6 28.16 -22.79 -14.45
CA GLU A 6 29.54 -23.03 -14.86
C GLU A 6 30.22 -21.67 -15.11
N LEU A 7 30.90 -21.14 -14.09
CA LEU A 7 31.95 -20.14 -14.25
C LEU A 7 33.22 -20.72 -13.63
N THR A 8 33.88 -21.60 -14.37
CA THR A 8 35.26 -22.00 -14.09
C THR A 8 36.19 -21.09 -14.89
N GLY A 9 36.60 -20.00 -14.28
CA GLY A 9 37.68 -19.13 -14.74
C GLY A 9 38.42 -18.59 -13.52
N SER A 10 39.71 -18.89 -13.42
CA SER A 10 40.57 -18.37 -12.36
C SER A 10 40.69 -16.85 -12.50
N ILE A 11 40.34 -16.11 -11.44
CA ILE A 11 40.55 -14.67 -11.31
C ILE A 11 41.97 -14.46 -10.76
N PRO A 12 42.91 -13.84 -11.50
CA PRO A 12 44.08 -13.22 -10.90
C PRO A 12 43.76 -11.76 -10.55
N ASP A 13 44.09 -11.39 -9.31
CA ASP A 13 44.41 -10.04 -8.83
C ASP A 13 43.39 -8.91 -9.06
N ILE A 14 42.29 -8.96 -8.31
CA ILE A 14 41.60 -7.75 -7.80
C ILE A 14 41.56 -7.86 -6.26
N VAL A 15 42.72 -8.12 -5.65
CA VAL A 15 42.87 -8.10 -4.19
C VAL A 15 43.89 -7.04 -3.75
N ASP A 16 44.79 -6.63 -4.66
CA ASP A 16 45.79 -5.59 -4.38
C ASP A 16 45.43 -4.18 -4.90
N GLU A 17 44.34 -4.02 -5.66
CA GLU A 17 43.78 -2.70 -6.03
C GLU A 17 42.60 -2.27 -5.14
N LEU A 18 42.34 -3.00 -4.05
CA LEU A 18 41.28 -2.70 -3.07
C LEU A 18 41.81 -2.41 -1.65
N LEU A 19 43.13 -2.48 -1.43
CA LEU A 19 43.76 -2.24 -0.12
C LEU A 19 44.24 -0.79 0.09
N SER A 20 43.80 0.17 -0.72
CA SER A 20 44.03 1.61 -0.50
C SER A 20 42.77 2.42 -0.18
N ILE A 21 41.62 1.77 0.01
CA ILE A 21 40.36 2.44 0.37
C ILE A 21 40.01 2.15 1.83
N GLU A 22 40.75 2.78 2.75
CA GLU A 22 40.26 3.02 4.10
C GLU A 22 39.28 4.20 4.09
N ALA A 23 37.98 3.91 3.96
CA ALA A 23 36.88 4.74 4.51
C ALA A 23 35.52 4.09 4.22
N PHE A 24 35.04 3.27 5.15
CA PHE A 24 33.68 2.72 5.16
C PHE A 24 32.71 3.69 5.85
N HIS A 25 31.76 4.27 5.07
CA HIS A 25 30.39 4.75 5.43
C HIS A 25 30.21 5.88 6.50
N PRO A 26 29.22 6.81 6.36
CA PRO A 26 27.87 6.60 5.81
C PRO A 26 27.41 7.58 4.70
N TRP A 27 26.39 7.15 3.98
CA TRP A 27 25.79 7.77 2.79
C TRP A 27 25.03 9.09 3.06
N ILE A 28 25.11 9.95 2.04
CA ILE A 28 24.10 10.91 1.54
C ILE A 28 23.91 12.25 2.30
N VAL A 29 24.51 13.28 1.68
CA VAL A 29 24.15 14.71 1.62
C VAL A 29 24.15 15.52 2.93
N TYR A 30 25.28 16.17 3.19
CA TYR A 30 25.32 17.44 3.93
C TYR A 30 25.27 18.60 2.93
N THR A 31 24.37 19.55 3.14
CA THR A 31 24.65 20.96 2.83
C THR A 31 24.42 21.81 4.07
N PHE A 32 25.38 22.69 4.29
CA PHE A 32 25.52 23.61 5.42
C PHE A 32 24.79 24.91 5.10
N THR A 33 24.03 25.47 6.04
CA THR A 33 23.94 26.92 6.31
C THR A 33 23.15 27.14 7.59
N GLY A 34 23.82 27.72 8.60
CA GLY A 34 23.15 28.30 9.76
C GLY A 34 22.49 29.63 9.41
N VAL A 35 21.48 30.05 10.18
CA VAL A 35 21.56 30.99 11.31
C VAL A 35 20.19 31.03 11.99
N LEU A 36 20.21 31.05 13.33
CA LEU A 36 19.08 31.24 14.25
C LEU A 36 18.57 32.69 14.23
N ASP A 37 17.25 32.90 14.36
CA ASP A 37 16.74 33.91 15.33
C ASP A 37 15.27 33.67 15.73
N ILE A 38 14.91 34.22 16.88
CA ILE A 38 13.91 33.80 17.88
C ILE A 38 12.69 34.77 17.98
N SER A 39 11.49 34.19 18.21
CA SER A 39 10.38 34.69 19.07
C SER A 39 9.56 35.95 18.68
N PRO A 40 8.29 36.13 19.12
CA PRO A 40 7.80 35.90 20.49
C PRO A 40 6.42 35.26 20.71
N THR A 41 6.25 34.90 21.99
CA THR A 41 5.11 34.38 22.76
C THR A 41 3.91 35.32 22.85
N ALA A 42 2.69 34.76 22.96
CA ALA A 42 1.63 35.31 23.79
C ALA A 42 0.59 34.24 24.20
N THR A 43 0.21 34.30 25.47
CA THR A 43 -0.71 33.41 26.21
C THR A 43 -2.05 34.13 26.41
N SER A 44 -3.19 33.46 26.34
CA SER A 44 -4.32 33.69 27.28
C SER A 44 -5.44 32.64 27.14
N THR A 45 -5.77 31.99 28.27
CA THR A 45 -7.12 31.68 28.82
C THR A 45 -8.32 31.75 27.87
N GLY A 46 -9.20 30.76 27.71
CA GLY A 46 -9.80 29.87 28.72
C GLY A 46 -11.31 30.16 28.75
N GLN A 47 -12.15 29.24 28.26
CA GLN A 47 -13.55 29.14 28.67
C GLN A 47 -14.15 27.80 28.23
N GLU A 48 -14.44 26.98 29.25
CA GLU A 48 -15.25 25.77 29.16
C GLU A 48 -16.69 26.16 28.82
N ASN A 49 -17.29 25.45 27.85
CA ASN A 49 -18.73 25.30 27.79
C ASN A 49 -19.03 23.81 27.58
N SER A 50 -19.51 23.22 28.67
CA SER A 50 -20.23 21.95 28.67
C SER A 50 -21.48 22.07 27.81
N LEU A 51 -21.77 21.05 26.99
CA LEU A 51 -23.12 20.56 26.65
C LEU A 51 -23.03 19.50 25.54
N HIS A 52 -23.21 18.23 25.93
CA HIS A 52 -24.04 17.18 25.31
C HIS A 52 -23.39 15.81 25.48
N ASN A 53 -23.77 15.13 26.58
CA ASN A 53 -23.65 13.69 26.70
C ASN A 53 -24.77 13.04 25.87
N GLY A 54 -24.62 13.09 24.55
CA GLY A 54 -25.10 12.01 23.70
C GLY A 54 -23.89 11.12 23.47
N SER A 55 -23.98 9.81 23.75
CA SER A 55 -22.96 8.89 23.28
C SER A 55 -23.02 8.88 21.76
N GLU A 56 -22.31 9.80 21.11
CA GLU A 56 -21.88 9.61 19.74
C GLU A 56 -21.04 8.34 19.77
N THR A 57 -21.63 7.21 19.40
CA THR A 57 -20.85 6.17 18.76
C THR A 57 -20.23 6.82 17.54
N THR A 58 -19.03 7.39 17.69
CA THR A 58 -18.22 7.87 16.59
C THR A 58 -18.09 6.70 15.62
N GLY A 59 -18.84 6.77 14.51
CA GLY A 59 -18.93 5.68 13.56
C GLY A 59 -17.53 5.33 13.05
N ARG A 60 -17.21 4.03 13.03
CA ARG A 60 -15.92 3.56 12.50
C ARG A 60 -15.78 4.01 11.05
N THR A 61 -14.59 4.42 10.63
CA THR A 61 -14.33 4.92 9.28
C THR A 61 -13.41 3.98 8.53
N ALA A 62 -13.76 3.63 7.29
CA ALA A 62 -12.91 2.87 6.39
C ALA A 62 -12.46 3.78 5.24
N LEU A 63 -11.14 3.87 5.03
CA LEU A 63 -10.57 4.50 3.85
C LEU A 63 -10.44 3.44 2.74
N VAL A 64 -11.21 3.57 1.67
CA VAL A 64 -11.12 2.69 0.50
C VAL A 64 -10.33 3.41 -0.58
N VAL A 65 -9.16 2.87 -0.94
CA VAL A 65 -8.25 3.46 -1.93
C VAL A 65 -8.36 2.72 -3.26
N ILE A 66 -8.75 3.41 -4.33
CA ILE A 66 -8.78 2.88 -5.70
C ILE A 66 -7.53 3.33 -6.44
N ALA A 67 -6.75 2.37 -6.96
CA ALA A 67 -5.57 2.63 -7.75
C ALA A 67 -5.71 2.08 -9.17
N HIS A 68 -6.56 2.70 -9.98
CA HIS A 68 -6.74 2.33 -11.38
C HIS A 68 -6.97 3.56 -12.26
N HIS A 69 -6.43 3.54 -13.48
CA HIS A 69 -6.52 4.64 -14.45
C HIS A 69 -7.93 4.82 -15.09
N ARG A 70 -8.90 4.00 -14.69
CA ARG A 70 -10.23 3.86 -15.31
C ARG A 70 -11.28 3.56 -14.25
N SER A 71 -12.35 4.34 -14.23
CA SER A 71 -13.49 4.20 -13.30
C SER A 71 -14.46 3.08 -13.68
N ASP A 72 -14.42 2.61 -14.93
CA ASP A 72 -15.19 1.49 -15.48
C ASP A 72 -14.42 0.15 -15.44
N SER A 73 -13.33 0.08 -14.67
CA SER A 73 -12.49 -1.12 -14.54
C SER A 73 -13.09 -2.17 -13.59
N LEU A 74 -12.60 -3.42 -13.71
CA LEU A 74 -12.86 -4.46 -12.71
C LEU A 74 -12.36 -4.05 -11.31
N THR A 75 -11.22 -3.35 -11.23
CA THR A 75 -10.71 -2.80 -9.97
C THR A 75 -11.69 -1.83 -9.33
N ALA A 76 -12.25 -0.89 -10.10
CA ALA A 76 -13.26 0.04 -9.60
C ALA A 76 -14.56 -0.67 -9.21
N HIS A 77 -14.96 -1.73 -9.93
CA HIS A 77 -16.07 -2.59 -9.54
C HIS A 77 -15.82 -3.29 -8.19
N THR A 78 -14.67 -3.94 -8.02
CA THR A 78 -14.29 -4.60 -6.76
C THR A 78 -14.25 -3.61 -5.60
N ALA A 79 -13.76 -2.38 -5.81
CA ALA A 79 -13.76 -1.34 -4.79
C ALA A 79 -15.18 -0.92 -4.36
N ARG A 80 -16.13 -0.80 -5.31
CA ARG A 80 -17.54 -0.54 -5.00
C ARG A 80 -18.18 -1.69 -4.21
N ARG A 81 -17.84 -2.93 -4.54
CA ARG A 81 -18.30 -4.12 -3.81
C ARG A 81 -17.77 -4.14 -2.37
N ALA A 82 -16.47 -3.91 -2.19
CA ALA A 82 -15.84 -3.83 -0.87
C ALA A 82 -16.40 -2.68 -0.03
N THR A 83 -16.62 -1.51 -0.65
CA THR A 83 -17.30 -0.35 -0.06
C THR A 83 -18.66 -0.74 0.51
N ALA A 84 -19.52 -1.39 -0.29
CA ALA A 84 -20.85 -1.81 0.15
C ALA A 84 -20.80 -2.81 1.33
N GLN A 85 -19.81 -3.71 1.36
CA GLN A 85 -19.63 -4.63 2.49
C GLN A 85 -19.16 -3.92 3.76
N LEU A 86 -18.25 -2.96 3.64
CA LEU A 86 -17.78 -2.15 4.76
C LEU A 86 -18.93 -1.29 5.33
N GLU A 87 -19.77 -0.72 4.47
CA GLU A 87 -20.99 -0.01 4.88
C GLU A 87 -21.94 -0.95 5.64
N ALA A 88 -22.19 -2.15 5.11
CA ALA A 88 -23.01 -3.16 5.78
C ALA A 88 -22.43 -3.61 7.13
N ALA A 89 -21.11 -3.56 7.30
CA ALA A 89 -20.41 -3.81 8.56
C ALA A 89 -20.38 -2.60 9.53
N GLY A 90 -21.06 -1.50 9.16
CA GLY A 90 -21.23 -0.30 9.97
C GLY A 90 -20.09 0.71 9.88
N TYR A 91 -19.27 0.67 8.83
CA TYR A 91 -18.27 1.71 8.57
C TYR A 91 -18.87 2.87 7.76
N ARG A 92 -18.51 4.10 8.14
CA ARG A 92 -18.55 5.24 7.23
C ARG A 92 -17.41 5.09 6.23
N ILE A 93 -17.69 5.33 4.95
CA ILE A 93 -16.68 5.22 3.91
C ILE A 93 -16.09 6.58 3.59
N ASP A 94 -14.76 6.61 3.55
CA ASP A 94 -13.98 7.62 2.87
C ASP A 94 -13.38 6.99 1.60
N LEU A 95 -13.85 7.39 0.42
CA LEU A 95 -13.40 6.82 -0.86
C LEU A 95 -12.32 7.70 -1.48
N LEU A 96 -11.10 7.17 -1.60
CA LEU A 96 -9.95 7.82 -2.22
C LEU A 96 -9.67 7.18 -3.59
N ASP A 97 -10.18 7.78 -4.66
CA ASP A 97 -9.82 7.38 -6.03
C ASP A 97 -8.62 8.21 -6.49
N LEU A 98 -7.43 7.62 -6.46
CA LEU A 98 -6.18 8.34 -6.72
C LEU A 98 -6.15 8.96 -8.11
N GLN A 99 -6.73 8.29 -9.12
CA GLN A 99 -6.74 8.82 -10.49
C GLN A 99 -7.80 9.91 -10.62
N ALA A 100 -9.00 9.70 -10.09
CA ALA A 100 -10.09 10.68 -10.20
C ALA A 100 -9.80 11.95 -9.39
N GLU A 101 -9.07 11.85 -8.28
CA GLU A 101 -8.61 13.00 -7.49
C GLU A 101 -7.35 13.66 -8.06
N GLY A 102 -6.78 13.12 -9.15
CA GLY A 102 -5.65 13.73 -9.85
C GLY A 102 -4.32 13.65 -9.11
N PHE A 103 -4.15 12.65 -8.24
CA PHE A 103 -2.97 12.49 -7.42
C PHE A 103 -1.68 12.35 -8.27
N ASP A 104 -0.66 13.17 -7.99
CA ASP A 104 0.65 13.07 -8.65
C ASP A 104 1.53 12.01 -7.96
N PRO A 105 1.86 10.87 -8.60
CA PRO A 105 2.64 9.84 -7.92
C PRO A 105 4.13 10.15 -7.78
N ARG A 106 4.62 11.26 -8.36
CA ARG A 106 6.06 11.56 -8.39
C ARG A 106 6.48 12.27 -7.11
N MET A 107 7.52 11.76 -6.47
CA MET A 107 8.15 12.45 -5.34
C MET A 107 8.61 13.86 -5.75
N THR A 108 8.14 14.88 -5.03
CA THR A 108 8.52 16.28 -5.23
C THR A 108 9.56 16.71 -4.21
N VAL A 109 10.22 17.86 -4.42
CA VAL A 109 11.15 18.44 -3.42
C VAL A 109 10.41 18.79 -2.12
N GLU A 110 9.16 19.25 -2.23
CA GLU A 110 8.33 19.57 -1.07
C GLU A 110 8.03 18.32 -0.23
N ASP A 111 7.82 17.18 -0.87
CA ASP A 111 7.55 15.90 -0.19
C ASP A 111 8.81 15.11 0.19
N GLN A 112 10.01 15.58 -0.17
CA GLN A 112 11.24 14.89 0.21
C GLN A 112 11.38 14.81 1.75
N PRO A 113 11.75 13.66 2.33
CA PRO A 113 12.05 13.57 3.76
C PRO A 113 13.09 14.60 4.21
N GLU A 114 12.81 15.30 5.31
CA GLU A 114 13.78 16.18 5.96
C GLU A 114 14.33 15.49 7.22
N TRP A 115 15.51 14.90 7.08
CA TRP A 115 16.14 14.14 8.15
C TRP A 115 16.50 15.07 9.32
N GLY A 116 15.87 14.85 10.48
CA GLY A 116 15.98 15.73 11.65
C GLY A 116 14.69 16.48 11.96
N ASN A 117 13.80 16.65 10.98
CA ASN A 117 12.50 17.29 11.16
C ASN A 117 11.35 16.29 10.93
N ARG A 118 10.88 15.67 12.02
CA ARG A 118 9.77 14.69 11.98
C ARG A 118 8.39 15.31 11.86
N ASP A 119 8.30 16.63 11.97
CA ASP A 119 7.05 17.39 11.94
C ASP A 119 7.01 18.33 10.72
N LYS A 120 7.82 18.03 9.68
CA LYS A 120 7.83 18.77 8.43
C LYS A 120 6.41 18.84 7.85
N PRO A 121 5.90 20.06 7.56
CA PRO A 121 4.68 20.21 6.80
C PRO A 121 4.99 19.94 5.31
N TYR A 122 4.86 18.67 4.91
CA TYR A 122 4.84 18.26 3.50
C TYR A 122 3.75 18.98 2.69
N SER A 123 3.70 18.73 1.38
CA SER A 123 2.74 19.40 0.49
C SER A 123 1.29 19.26 0.96
N ALA A 124 0.45 20.23 0.60
CA ALA A 124 -0.96 20.25 1.00
C ALA A 124 -1.71 18.95 0.61
N GLU A 125 -1.42 18.40 -0.57
CA GLU A 125 -1.96 17.13 -1.04
C GLU A 125 -1.52 15.97 -0.14
N THR A 126 -0.22 15.87 0.17
CA THR A 126 0.31 14.86 1.09
C THR A 126 -0.34 14.95 2.47
N GLN A 127 -0.45 16.16 3.03
CA GLN A 127 -1.07 16.40 4.34
C GLN A 127 -2.55 16.00 4.37
N GLU A 128 -3.30 16.28 3.30
CA GLU A 128 -4.70 15.89 3.21
C GLU A 128 -4.86 14.37 3.19
N HIS A 129 -4.03 13.65 2.43
CA HIS A 129 -4.07 12.18 2.39
C HIS A 129 -3.63 11.58 3.74
N MET A 130 -2.62 12.16 4.41
CA MET A 130 -2.24 11.79 5.78
C MET A 130 -3.42 11.95 6.75
N ARG A 131 -4.17 13.06 6.65
CA ARG A 131 -5.35 13.33 7.48
C ARG A 131 -6.44 12.28 7.28
N ARG A 132 -6.71 11.88 6.03
CA ARG A 132 -7.68 10.82 5.69
C ARG A 132 -7.28 9.47 6.28
N ILE A 133 -6.00 9.09 6.18
CA ILE A 133 -5.49 7.86 6.82
C ILE A 133 -5.64 7.93 8.34
N LEU A 134 -5.34 9.07 8.96
CA LEU A 134 -5.49 9.25 10.41
C LEU A 134 -6.93 9.11 10.87
N ALA A 135 -7.89 9.61 10.10
CA ALA A 135 -9.32 9.53 10.39
C ALA A 135 -9.92 8.12 10.23
N ALA A 136 -9.24 7.23 9.49
CA ALA A 136 -9.71 5.87 9.23
C ALA A 136 -9.24 4.86 10.29
N ASP A 137 -10.12 3.94 10.68
CA ASP A 137 -9.80 2.79 11.52
C ASP A 137 -9.18 1.65 10.69
N VAL A 138 -9.65 1.50 9.46
CA VAL A 138 -9.16 0.51 8.50
C VAL A 138 -8.89 1.16 7.15
N VAL A 139 -7.87 0.66 6.46
CA VAL A 139 -7.56 1.03 5.07
C VAL A 139 -7.77 -0.19 4.19
N VAL A 140 -8.46 -0.04 3.07
CA VAL A 140 -8.62 -1.10 2.07
C VAL A 140 -8.15 -0.55 0.73
N THR A 141 -7.04 -1.08 0.20
CA THR A 141 -6.53 -0.68 -1.11
C THR A 141 -6.95 -1.69 -2.16
N VAL A 142 -7.43 -1.23 -3.32
CA VAL A 142 -7.85 -2.09 -4.43
C VAL A 142 -7.08 -1.70 -5.69
N PHE A 143 -6.32 -2.64 -6.25
CA PHE A 143 -5.38 -2.36 -7.33
C PHE A 143 -5.17 -3.56 -8.27
N PRO A 144 -4.87 -3.35 -9.56
CA PRO A 144 -4.33 -4.40 -10.41
C PRO A 144 -2.87 -4.70 -10.02
N VAL A 145 -2.49 -5.98 -9.99
CA VAL A 145 -1.10 -6.39 -9.73
C VAL A 145 -0.28 -6.14 -11.00
N TYR A 146 0.68 -5.22 -10.91
CA TYR A 146 1.63 -4.92 -11.98
C TYR A 146 3.04 -5.32 -11.54
N TRP A 147 3.70 -6.16 -12.33
CA TRP A 147 5.07 -6.62 -12.07
C TRP A 147 5.28 -7.14 -10.64
N MET A 148 4.37 -8.02 -10.17
CA MET A 148 4.42 -8.60 -8.82
C MET A 148 4.36 -7.53 -7.71
N SER A 149 3.76 -6.38 -7.99
CA SER A 149 3.66 -5.24 -7.08
C SER A 149 2.41 -4.41 -7.35
N VAL A 150 2.32 -3.28 -6.64
CA VAL A 150 1.27 -2.27 -6.81
C VAL A 150 1.56 -1.40 -8.05
N PRO A 151 0.54 -0.79 -8.69
CA PRO A 151 0.75 0.15 -9.79
C PRO A 151 1.53 1.40 -9.33
N ALA A 152 2.19 2.06 -10.27
CA ALA A 152 2.98 3.26 -10.00
C ALA A 152 2.19 4.36 -9.25
N ILE A 153 0.89 4.51 -9.52
CA ILE A 153 0.04 5.50 -8.81
C ILE A 153 -0.09 5.19 -7.32
N LEU A 154 -0.27 3.91 -6.95
CA LEU A 154 -0.35 3.48 -5.56
C LEU A 154 1.04 3.49 -4.91
N LYS A 155 2.08 3.08 -5.63
CA LYS A 155 3.46 3.14 -5.13
C LYS A 155 3.88 4.58 -4.82
N GLY A 156 3.56 5.52 -5.70
CA GLY A 156 3.80 6.95 -5.49
C GLY A 156 3.01 7.53 -4.32
N TRP A 157 1.76 7.07 -4.13
CA TRP A 157 0.98 7.44 -2.95
C TRP A 157 1.63 6.97 -1.66
N ILE A 158 2.10 5.72 -1.63
CA ILE A 158 2.88 5.20 -0.50
C ILE A 158 4.14 6.05 -0.30
N ASP A 159 4.93 6.29 -1.35
CA ASP A 159 6.22 6.99 -1.24
C ASP A 159 6.08 8.43 -0.72
N ARG A 160 5.07 9.17 -1.19
CA ARG A 160 4.84 10.56 -0.80
C ARG A 160 4.13 10.69 0.54
N VAL A 161 3.11 9.86 0.79
CA VAL A 161 2.21 10.00 1.96
C VAL A 161 2.71 9.22 3.16
N TRP A 162 3.37 8.07 2.99
CA TRP A 162 3.89 7.28 4.10
C TRP A 162 5.30 7.74 4.47
N ASN A 163 5.41 9.04 4.74
CA ASN A 163 6.69 9.76 4.81
C ASN A 163 7.33 9.73 6.21
N TYR A 164 8.56 10.26 6.29
CA TYR A 164 9.31 10.39 7.53
C TYR A 164 8.56 11.25 8.56
N GLY A 165 8.56 10.83 9.81
CA GLY A 165 7.78 11.48 10.86
C GLY A 165 6.28 11.15 10.85
N PHE A 166 5.77 10.53 9.78
CA PHE A 166 4.40 10.02 9.71
C PHE A 166 4.36 8.49 9.83
N ALA A 167 4.78 7.76 8.80
CA ALA A 167 4.74 6.31 8.76
C ALA A 167 6.00 5.65 9.36
N TYR A 168 7.13 6.36 9.40
CA TYR A 168 8.37 5.86 10.00
C TYR A 168 9.19 6.98 10.63
N GLY A 169 10.30 6.65 11.29
CA GLY A 169 11.21 7.63 11.89
C GLY A 169 10.86 8.07 13.33
N ARG A 170 9.72 7.61 13.87
CA ARG A 170 9.34 7.72 15.29
C ARG A 170 9.44 6.34 15.96
N SER A 171 9.60 6.31 17.29
CA SER A 171 9.50 5.06 18.06
C SER A 171 8.11 4.42 17.97
N LYS A 172 7.06 5.25 17.89
CA LYS A 172 5.69 4.84 17.55
C LYS A 172 5.24 5.64 16.32
N PRO A 173 5.16 5.02 15.13
CA PRO A 173 4.60 5.63 13.94
C PRO A 173 3.16 6.12 14.12
N ARG A 174 2.72 7.07 13.30
CA ARG A 174 1.34 7.60 13.32
C ARG A 174 0.31 6.59 12.79
N LEU A 175 0.77 5.58 12.05
CA LEU A 175 -0.07 4.49 11.55
C LEU A 175 -0.22 3.34 12.57
N ALA A 176 0.41 3.46 13.74
CA ALA A 176 0.36 2.44 14.79
C ALA A 176 -1.08 2.13 15.22
N GLY A 177 -1.42 0.85 15.27
CA GLY A 177 -2.74 0.37 15.70
C GLY A 177 -3.81 0.31 14.60
N LYS A 178 -3.56 0.88 13.42
CA LYS A 178 -4.45 0.77 12.26
C LYS A 178 -4.33 -0.60 11.61
N ARG A 179 -5.33 -0.96 10.79
CA ARG A 179 -5.39 -2.24 10.05
C ARG A 179 -5.52 -1.98 8.56
N ILE A 180 -4.91 -2.81 7.72
CA ILE A 180 -4.94 -2.63 6.27
C ILE A 180 -5.21 -3.95 5.52
N LEU A 181 -6.03 -3.87 4.47
CA LEU A 181 -6.27 -4.94 3.51
C LEU A 181 -5.78 -4.51 2.13
N TRP A 182 -4.94 -5.34 1.52
CA TRP A 182 -4.45 -5.16 0.15
C TRP A 182 -5.20 -6.11 -0.80
N LEU A 183 -6.15 -5.60 -1.59
CA LEU A 183 -6.86 -6.37 -2.61
C LEU A 183 -6.18 -6.20 -3.98
N GLY A 184 -5.36 -7.18 -4.35
CA GLY A 184 -4.63 -7.22 -5.61
C GLY A 184 -5.35 -8.06 -6.66
N LEU A 185 -5.61 -7.50 -7.84
CA LEU A 185 -6.23 -8.22 -8.97
C LEU A 185 -5.14 -8.74 -9.92
N GLY A 186 -5.01 -10.05 -10.05
CA GLY A 186 -4.02 -10.72 -10.89
C GLY A 186 -4.63 -11.30 -12.16
N GLY A 187 -4.00 -11.05 -13.32
CA GLY A 187 -4.38 -11.67 -14.61
C GLY A 187 -4.01 -13.16 -14.71
N ILE A 188 -3.17 -13.63 -13.79
CA ILE A 188 -2.75 -15.04 -13.68
C ILE A 188 -3.95 -15.97 -13.43
N ALA A 189 -3.91 -17.17 -14.00
CA ALA A 189 -4.93 -18.19 -13.76
C ALA A 189 -4.90 -18.69 -12.30
N ALA A 190 -6.06 -19.02 -11.74
CA ALA A 190 -6.17 -19.49 -10.36
C ALA A 190 -5.47 -20.84 -10.09
N ASP A 191 -5.23 -21.64 -11.13
CA ASP A 191 -4.55 -22.93 -11.08
C ASP A 191 -3.10 -22.86 -11.61
N ASP A 192 -2.56 -21.66 -11.84
CA ASP A 192 -1.19 -21.48 -12.32
C ASP A 192 -0.15 -21.73 -11.21
N ALA A 193 0.96 -22.38 -11.58
CA ALA A 193 2.02 -22.73 -10.64
C ALA A 193 2.75 -21.52 -10.05
N ALA A 194 2.72 -20.36 -10.69
CA ALA A 194 3.36 -19.13 -10.20
C ALA A 194 2.50 -18.34 -9.20
N LEU A 195 1.22 -18.70 -9.02
CA LEU A 195 0.31 -17.99 -8.12
C LEU A 195 0.81 -17.97 -6.65
N PRO A 196 1.30 -19.08 -6.07
CA PRO A 196 1.82 -19.07 -4.69
C PRO A 196 3.02 -18.12 -4.52
N ASP A 197 3.93 -18.08 -5.50
CA ASP A 197 5.10 -17.19 -5.46
C ASP A 197 4.69 -15.72 -5.59
N MET A 198 3.65 -15.44 -6.38
CA MET A 198 3.03 -14.10 -6.46
C MET A 198 2.43 -13.68 -5.12
N GLN A 199 1.66 -14.55 -4.47
CA GLN A 199 1.10 -14.29 -3.14
C GLN A 199 2.22 -13.99 -2.13
N ALA A 200 3.22 -14.87 -2.04
CA ALA A 200 4.33 -14.72 -1.09
C ALA A 200 5.13 -13.42 -1.31
N THR A 201 5.35 -13.05 -2.58
CA THR A 201 6.05 -11.82 -2.95
C THR A 201 5.29 -10.57 -2.52
N LEU A 202 3.97 -10.56 -2.74
CA LEU A 202 3.11 -9.45 -2.33
C LEU A 202 3.00 -9.35 -0.80
N GLU A 203 2.85 -10.47 -0.10
CA GLU A 203 2.81 -10.48 1.37
C GLU A 203 4.12 -9.97 1.97
N ALA A 204 5.27 -10.43 1.48
CA ALA A 204 6.56 -9.97 1.97
C ALA A 204 6.75 -8.45 1.79
N GLN A 205 6.39 -7.91 0.63
CA GLN A 205 6.49 -6.47 0.38
C GLN A 205 5.46 -5.65 1.16
N LEU A 206 4.17 -6.03 1.09
CA LEU A 206 3.07 -5.20 1.58
C LEU A 206 2.82 -5.38 3.08
N ASN A 207 2.77 -6.62 3.57
CA ASN A 207 2.54 -6.87 4.99
C ASN A 207 3.79 -6.57 5.80
N THR A 208 4.95 -7.09 5.40
CA THR A 208 6.18 -6.92 6.18
C THR A 208 6.91 -5.62 5.84
N GLY A 209 7.23 -5.41 4.56
CA GLY A 209 8.04 -4.27 4.12
C GLY A 209 7.38 -2.91 4.33
N LEU A 210 6.06 -2.83 4.22
CA LEU A 210 5.32 -1.57 4.35
C LEU A 210 4.51 -1.50 5.65
N ALA A 211 3.53 -2.39 5.83
CA ALA A 211 2.55 -2.26 6.90
C ALA A 211 3.17 -2.48 8.29
N TYR A 212 3.89 -3.59 8.50
CA TYR A 212 4.57 -3.87 9.76
C TYR A 212 5.64 -2.82 10.07
N TYR A 213 6.48 -2.46 9.09
CA TYR A 213 7.47 -1.39 9.25
C TYR A 213 6.84 -0.06 9.68
N SER A 214 5.62 0.23 9.20
CA SER A 214 4.88 1.44 9.55
C SER A 214 4.00 1.32 10.80
N GLY A 215 4.01 0.17 11.48
CA GLY A 215 3.32 -0.04 12.76
C GLY A 215 1.85 -0.49 12.66
N PHE A 216 1.34 -0.86 11.48
CA PHE A 216 -0.02 -1.43 11.38
C PHE A 216 -0.14 -2.66 12.29
N ALA A 217 -1.23 -2.73 13.06
CA ALA A 217 -1.48 -3.85 13.97
C ALA A 217 -1.95 -5.13 13.24
N HIS A 218 -2.50 -4.97 12.04
CA HIS A 218 -2.88 -6.08 11.18
C HIS A 218 -2.77 -5.68 9.71
N SER A 219 -2.25 -6.57 8.89
CA SER A 219 -2.15 -6.42 7.44
C SER A 219 -2.41 -7.76 6.77
N SER A 220 -3.25 -7.79 5.74
CA SER A 220 -3.51 -8.99 4.93
C SER A 220 -3.52 -8.65 3.44
N VAL A 221 -3.12 -9.62 2.61
CA VAL A 221 -3.15 -9.51 1.14
C VAL A 221 -4.16 -10.50 0.60
N GLY A 222 -5.21 -9.99 -0.05
CA GLY A 222 -6.13 -10.78 -0.85
C GLY A 222 -5.77 -10.70 -2.33
N LEU A 223 -5.15 -11.76 -2.86
CA LEU A 223 -4.87 -11.89 -4.30
C LEU A 223 -6.06 -12.53 -5.02
N LEU A 224 -6.60 -11.81 -6.00
CA LEU A 224 -7.74 -12.21 -6.81
C LEU A 224 -7.26 -12.61 -8.22
N PRO A 225 -7.02 -13.90 -8.50
CA PRO A 225 -6.64 -14.37 -9.83
C PRO A 225 -7.85 -14.46 -10.76
N ASN A 226 -7.60 -14.72 -12.04
CA ASN A 226 -8.59 -14.70 -13.13
C ASN A 226 -9.21 -13.32 -13.37
N ALA A 227 -8.45 -12.23 -13.16
CA ALA A 227 -8.92 -10.87 -13.41
C ALA A 227 -9.06 -10.53 -14.91
N GLU A 228 -8.66 -11.44 -15.81
CA GLU A 228 -8.75 -11.29 -17.26
C GLU A 228 -9.71 -12.32 -17.88
N GLU A 229 -10.41 -11.92 -18.94
CA GLU A 229 -11.28 -12.82 -19.71
C GLU A 229 -10.49 -13.93 -20.41
N ARG A 230 -9.26 -13.62 -20.83
CA ARG A 230 -8.27 -14.57 -21.34
C ARG A 230 -7.18 -14.71 -20.30
N ARG A 231 -7.18 -15.82 -19.58
CA ARG A 231 -6.27 -16.03 -18.45
C ARG A 231 -4.85 -16.21 -18.95
N GLN A 232 -3.92 -15.60 -18.24
CA GLN A 232 -2.50 -15.68 -18.53
C GLN A 232 -1.88 -16.91 -17.88
N ARG A 233 -1.07 -17.67 -18.64
CA ARG A 233 -0.42 -18.88 -18.15
C ARG A 233 1.04 -18.95 -18.60
N LEU A 234 1.86 -19.59 -17.76
CA LEU A 234 3.24 -19.94 -18.08
C LEU A 234 3.37 -21.46 -18.20
N ASP A 235 3.93 -21.94 -19.31
CA ASP A 235 4.27 -23.35 -19.43
C ASP A 235 5.60 -23.69 -18.72
N PRO A 236 5.94 -24.97 -18.51
CA PRO A 236 7.21 -25.36 -17.86
C PRO A 236 8.49 -24.95 -18.62
N ALA A 237 8.37 -24.52 -19.88
CA ALA A 237 9.47 -23.98 -20.67
C ALA A 237 9.58 -22.45 -20.55
N GLY A 238 8.66 -21.80 -19.84
CA GLY A 238 8.59 -20.35 -19.66
C GLY A 238 7.89 -19.61 -20.80
N ASN A 239 7.18 -20.31 -21.68
CA ASN A 239 6.40 -19.66 -22.72
C ASN A 239 5.08 -19.15 -22.16
N PHE A 240 4.74 -17.93 -22.55
CA PHE A 240 3.48 -17.29 -22.20
C PHE A 240 2.39 -17.69 -23.20
N TYR A 241 1.23 -18.07 -22.69
CA TYR A 241 0.04 -18.29 -23.50
C TYR A 241 -1.22 -17.81 -22.80
N LEU A 242 -2.26 -17.58 -23.61
CA LEU A 242 -3.57 -17.13 -23.16
C LEU A 242 -4.59 -18.24 -23.39
N ASP A 243 -5.46 -18.46 -22.42
CA ASP A 243 -6.64 -19.31 -22.61
C ASP A 243 -7.60 -18.72 -23.64
N GLU A 244 -8.52 -19.56 -24.13
CA GLU A 244 -9.71 -19.08 -24.84
C GLU A 244 -10.51 -18.15 -23.92
N ALA A 245 -11.09 -17.09 -24.51
CA ALA A 245 -11.87 -16.13 -23.75
C ALA A 245 -13.12 -16.80 -23.18
N ALA A 246 -13.34 -16.66 -21.87
CA ALA A 246 -14.56 -17.13 -21.25
C ALA A 246 -15.78 -16.43 -21.88
N ALA A 247 -16.82 -17.19 -22.21
CA ALA A 247 -18.04 -16.67 -22.85
C ALA A 247 -19.31 -17.17 -22.17
N GLY A 248 -20.42 -16.43 -22.37
CA GLY A 248 -21.75 -16.81 -21.89
C GLY A 248 -21.80 -17.19 -20.41
N ALA A 249 -22.25 -18.41 -20.13
CA ALA A 249 -22.37 -18.94 -18.77
C ALA A 249 -21.02 -19.07 -18.05
N GLN A 250 -19.94 -19.41 -18.76
CA GLN A 250 -18.61 -19.55 -18.17
C GLN A 250 -18.07 -18.20 -17.66
N ARG A 251 -18.21 -17.14 -18.46
CA ARG A 251 -17.83 -15.78 -18.06
C ARG A 251 -18.62 -15.31 -16.84
N THR A 252 -19.93 -15.61 -16.82
CA THR A 252 -20.82 -15.26 -15.69
C THR A 252 -20.37 -15.98 -14.41
N ALA A 253 -20.08 -17.27 -14.49
CA ALA A 253 -19.57 -18.04 -13.36
C ALA A 253 -18.21 -17.54 -12.88
N GLN A 254 -17.29 -17.20 -13.79
CA GLN A 254 -16.00 -16.64 -13.47
C GLN A 254 -16.13 -15.32 -12.68
N TYR A 255 -16.99 -14.40 -13.12
CA TYR A 255 -17.21 -13.14 -12.41
C TYR A 255 -17.89 -13.34 -11.06
N ALA A 256 -18.89 -14.23 -10.96
CA ALA A 256 -19.54 -14.53 -9.69
C ALA A 256 -18.55 -15.10 -8.66
N GLU A 257 -17.67 -16.00 -9.11
CA GLU A 257 -16.61 -16.60 -8.29
C GLU A 257 -15.53 -15.57 -7.91
N PHE A 258 -15.23 -14.64 -8.80
CA PHE A 258 -14.34 -13.51 -8.51
C PHE A 258 -14.91 -12.59 -7.43
N ASP A 259 -16.19 -12.21 -7.56
CA ASP A 259 -16.88 -11.36 -6.58
C ASP A 259 -17.03 -12.06 -5.21
N ARG A 260 -17.30 -13.38 -5.20
CA ARG A 260 -17.34 -14.20 -3.98
C ARG A 260 -16.00 -14.18 -3.24
N ARG A 261 -14.89 -14.41 -3.93
CA ARG A 261 -13.55 -14.39 -3.32
C ARG A 261 -13.16 -13.01 -2.81
N ALA A 262 -13.51 -11.94 -3.53
CA ALA A 262 -13.29 -10.58 -3.06
C ALA A 262 -14.07 -10.29 -1.77
N ALA A 263 -15.31 -10.78 -1.69
CA ALA A 263 -16.14 -10.67 -0.50
C ALA A 263 -15.54 -11.40 0.71
N GLU A 264 -15.03 -12.61 0.50
CA GLU A 264 -14.40 -13.43 1.54
C GLU A 264 -13.18 -12.75 2.15
N PHE A 265 -12.30 -12.14 1.35
CA PHE A 265 -11.15 -11.40 1.89
C PHE A 265 -11.56 -10.21 2.76
N VAL A 266 -12.63 -9.50 2.40
CA VAL A 266 -13.15 -8.39 3.23
C VAL A 266 -13.74 -8.93 4.53
N GLU A 267 -14.49 -10.02 4.47
CA GLU A 267 -15.09 -10.66 5.64
C GLU A 267 -14.02 -11.20 6.62
N GLU A 268 -13.03 -11.92 6.10
CA GLU A 268 -11.89 -12.43 6.88
C GLU A 268 -11.09 -11.29 7.50
N PHE A 269 -10.80 -10.24 6.73
CA PHE A 269 -10.14 -9.05 7.25
C PHE A 269 -10.96 -8.37 8.34
N LEU A 270 -12.28 -8.30 8.23
CA LEU A 270 -13.12 -7.70 9.28
C LEU A 270 -13.23 -8.59 10.53
N ALA A 271 -13.17 -9.91 10.36
CA ALA A 271 -13.22 -10.90 11.43
C ALA A 271 -11.91 -11.05 12.20
N ALA A 272 -10.76 -10.85 11.55
CA ALA A 272 -9.44 -10.96 12.19
C ALA A 272 -9.37 -10.06 13.43
N ASP A 273 -9.00 -10.63 14.58
CA ASP A 273 -9.10 -9.97 15.88
C ASP A 273 -8.53 -8.55 15.87
N ARG A 274 -9.29 -7.63 16.46
CA ARG A 274 -8.76 -6.32 16.84
C ARG A 274 -7.79 -6.58 17.98
N VAL A 275 -6.50 -6.72 17.69
CA VAL A 275 -5.49 -6.75 18.74
C VAL A 275 -5.71 -5.50 19.59
N ALA A 276 -6.12 -5.71 20.85
CA ALA A 276 -6.36 -4.62 21.78
C ALA A 276 -5.05 -3.83 21.91
N ALA A 277 -5.15 -2.51 21.70
CA ALA A 277 -4.02 -1.59 21.71
C ALA A 277 -3.36 -1.46 23.09
#